data_AF-A0AAD1ISG7-F1
#
_entry.id   AF-A0AAD1ISG7-F1
#
_cell.length_a   1.000
_cell.length_b   1.000
_cell.length_c   1.000
_cell.angle_alpha   90.00
_cell.angle_beta   90.00
_cell.angle_gamma   90.00
#
_symmetry.space_group_name_H-M   'P 1'
#
loop_
_entity.id
_entity.type
_entity.pdbx_description
1 polymer ?
#
loop_
_entity_poly.entity_id
_entity_poly.type
_entity_poly.pdbx_seq_one_letter_code
_entity_poly.pdbx_strand_id
1 'polypeptide(L)'
;MARAIHVFRTPDRFVAGTVGQPGNRTFYLQAVHDKRVVSVVLEKQQVAVLAERIAALLQEINRRFGTPIPPDTGEVDDLSPLVTPVDAEFRVGTMGLGWDSEAQTIVVELLAVSDTEFDASVVLDDAEDGPDAVRVFLTPESARQFATRSNRVISAGRPPCPLCDEPLDPEGHICVRTNGYRRGALAGTDDDTDI
;
A
#
# COMPACT_ATOMS: atom_id res chain seq x y z
N MET A 1 -11.32 20.20 -18.40
CA MET A 1 -10.28 20.82 -17.55
C MET A 1 -8.98 20.11 -17.89
N ALA A 2 -7.86 20.82 -17.93
CA ALA A 2 -6.56 20.16 -18.12
C ALA A 2 -6.27 19.28 -16.90
N ARG A 3 -5.74 18.07 -17.12
CA ARG A 3 -5.43 17.13 -16.05
C ARG A 3 -4.33 17.63 -15.12
N ALA A 4 -4.32 17.14 -13.88
CA ALA A 4 -3.28 17.40 -12.90
C ALA A 4 -2.32 16.21 -12.78
N ILE A 5 -1.01 16.45 -12.92
CA ILE A 5 0.03 15.45 -12.62
C ILE A 5 0.89 15.90 -11.44
N HIS A 6 0.90 15.07 -10.40
CA HIS A 6 1.70 15.26 -9.20
C HIS A 6 2.93 14.35 -9.27
N VAL A 7 4.09 14.95 -9.58
CA VAL A 7 5.37 14.21 -9.62
C VAL A 7 6.14 14.39 -8.31
N PHE A 8 6.61 13.27 -7.74
CA PHE A 8 7.49 13.20 -6.58
C PHE A 8 8.75 12.40 -6.93
N ARG A 9 9.84 13.10 -7.26
CA ARG A 9 11.11 12.47 -7.64
C ARG A 9 11.94 11.98 -6.46
N THR A 10 11.83 12.67 -5.33
CA THR A 10 12.56 12.36 -4.09
C THR A 10 11.62 12.54 -2.90
N PRO A 11 10.53 11.75 -2.82
CA PRO A 11 9.59 11.88 -1.70
C PRO A 11 10.32 11.60 -0.38
N ASP A 12 10.06 12.41 0.63
CA ASP A 12 10.53 12.14 2.00
C ASP A 12 9.74 10.98 2.60
N ARG A 13 8.50 10.80 2.13
CA ARG A 13 7.60 9.76 2.62
C ARG A 13 6.63 9.33 1.54
N PHE A 14 6.49 8.02 1.38
CA PHE A 14 5.42 7.41 0.59
C PHE A 14 4.85 6.23 1.35
N VAL A 15 3.61 6.34 1.82
CA VAL A 15 3.03 5.37 2.75
C VAL A 15 1.57 5.07 2.45
N ALA A 16 1.17 3.82 2.71
CA ALA A 16 -0.24 3.46 2.85
C ALA A 16 -0.72 3.72 4.29
N GLY A 17 -1.97 4.17 4.41
CA GLY A 17 -2.65 4.36 5.68
C GLY A 17 -4.17 4.22 5.55
N THR A 18 -4.86 4.17 6.69
CA THR A 18 -6.32 4.08 6.72
C THR A 18 -6.92 5.08 7.69
N VAL A 19 -8.10 5.61 7.35
CA VAL A 19 -8.94 6.41 8.24
C VAL A 19 -10.29 5.71 8.40
N GLY A 20 -10.84 5.71 9.62
CA GLY A 20 -12.13 5.09 9.94
C GLY A 20 -12.04 3.86 10.85
N GLN A 21 -13.20 3.30 11.19
CA GLN A 21 -13.32 2.16 12.11
C GLN A 21 -13.05 0.82 11.39
N PRO A 22 -12.58 -0.23 12.10
CA PRO A 22 -12.52 -1.58 11.54
C PRO A 22 -13.85 -1.98 10.87
N GLY A 23 -13.79 -2.48 9.63
CA GLY A 23 -14.97 -2.79 8.81
C GLY A 23 -15.45 -1.65 7.89
N ASN A 24 -15.19 -0.39 8.24
CA ASN A 24 -15.49 0.80 7.44
C ASN A 24 -14.27 1.72 7.33
N ARG A 25 -13.14 1.16 6.86
CA ARG A 25 -11.89 1.91 6.66
C ARG A 25 -11.77 2.36 5.21
N THR A 26 -11.42 3.62 5.01
CA THR A 26 -10.97 4.14 3.72
C THR A 26 -9.44 4.08 3.69
N PHE A 27 -8.89 3.51 2.62
CA PHE A 27 -7.45 3.42 2.41
C PHE A 27 -6.95 4.61 1.59
N TYR A 28 -5.78 5.10 1.97
CA TYR A 28 -5.11 6.22 1.33
C TYR A 28 -3.66 5.85 1.05
N LEU A 29 -3.14 6.35 -0.07
CA LEU A 29 -1.70 6.50 -0.29
C LEU A 29 -1.37 7.97 -0.12
N GLN A 30 -0.29 8.25 0.60
CA GLN A 30 0.18 9.60 0.84
C GLN A 30 1.64 9.72 0.41
N ALA A 31 1.91 10.67 -0.48
CA ALA A 31 3.24 11.10 -0.86
C ALA A 31 3.53 12.47 -0.22
N VAL A 32 4.68 12.59 0.43
CA VAL A 32 5.13 13.81 1.09
C VAL A 32 6.51 14.18 0.59
N HIS A 33 6.69 15.47 0.29
CA HIS A 33 7.99 16.07 0.05
C HIS A 33 7.98 17.50 0.59
N ASP A 34 8.82 17.76 1.60
CA ASP A 34 8.83 18.98 2.40
C ASP A 34 7.42 19.32 2.91
N LYS A 35 6.83 20.43 2.43
CA LYS A 35 5.48 20.87 2.80
C LYS A 35 4.39 20.36 1.87
N ARG A 36 4.76 19.71 0.77
CA ARG A 36 3.80 19.19 -0.22
C ARG A 36 3.35 17.80 0.20
N VAL A 37 2.05 17.68 0.48
CA VAL A 37 1.39 16.42 0.78
C VAL A 37 0.34 16.17 -0.28
N VAL A 38 0.37 15.00 -0.92
CA VAL A 38 -0.67 14.55 -1.84
C VAL A 38 -1.19 13.23 -1.33
N SER A 39 -2.51 13.14 -1.18
CA SER A 39 -3.18 11.91 -0.75
C SER A 39 -4.18 11.46 -1.81
N VAL A 40 -4.22 10.17 -2.09
CA VAL A 40 -5.19 9.56 -3.02
C VAL A 40 -5.90 8.39 -2.35
N VAL A 41 -7.18 8.19 -2.69
CA VAL A 41 -8.00 7.10 -2.15
C VAL A 41 -7.92 5.89 -3.05
N LEU A 42 -7.79 4.71 -2.46
CA LEU A 42 -7.80 3.45 -3.18
C LEU A 42 -8.48 2.34 -2.37
N GLU A 43 -8.75 1.23 -3.03
CA GLU A 43 -9.31 0.04 -2.40
C GLU A 43 -8.25 -0.77 -1.66
N LYS A 44 -8.68 -1.54 -0.66
CA LYS A 44 -7.80 -2.45 0.09
C LYS A 44 -7.06 -3.42 -0.84
N GLN A 45 -7.75 -3.96 -1.84
CA GLN A 45 -7.15 -4.89 -2.80
C GLN A 45 -6.09 -4.21 -3.67
N GLN A 46 -6.30 -2.95 -4.07
CA GLN A 46 -5.30 -2.18 -4.81
C GLN A 46 -4.03 -1.97 -3.98
N VAL A 47 -4.14 -1.62 -2.69
CA VAL A 47 -2.97 -1.51 -1.80
C VAL A 47 -2.20 -2.83 -1.72
N ALA A 48 -2.92 -3.96 -1.59
CA ALA A 48 -2.32 -5.28 -1.50
C ALA A 48 -1.54 -5.65 -2.77
N VAL A 49 -2.18 -5.47 -3.94
CA VAL A 49 -1.56 -5.74 -5.24
C VAL A 49 -0.34 -4.85 -5.46
N LEU A 50 -0.40 -3.58 -5.07
CA LEU A 50 0.74 -2.66 -5.22
C LEU A 50 1.92 -3.10 -4.35
N ALA A 51 1.68 -3.44 -3.09
CA ALA A 51 2.72 -3.91 -2.17
C ALA A 51 3.38 -5.21 -2.67
N GLU A 52 2.58 -6.17 -3.12
CA GLU A 52 3.06 -7.44 -3.67
C GLU A 52 3.89 -7.21 -4.94
N ARG A 53 3.40 -6.40 -5.89
CA ARG A 53 4.11 -6.13 -7.13
C ARG A 53 5.41 -5.36 -6.91
N ILE A 54 5.46 -4.44 -5.95
CA ILE A 54 6.71 -3.78 -5.57
C ILE A 54 7.72 -4.80 -5.04
N ALA A 55 7.30 -5.69 -4.14
CA ALA A 55 8.18 -6.72 -3.59
C ALA A 55 8.73 -7.66 -4.67
N ALA A 56 7.86 -8.09 -5.61
CA ALA A 56 8.25 -8.92 -6.74
C ALA A 56 9.20 -8.18 -7.70
N LEU A 57 8.92 -6.92 -8.01
CA LEU A 57 9.77 -6.10 -8.87
C LEU A 57 11.16 -5.91 -8.27
N LEU A 58 11.26 -5.64 -6.96
CA LEU A 58 12.54 -5.57 -6.27
C LEU A 58 13.35 -6.84 -6.53
N GLN A 59 12.80 -8.02 -6.24
CA GLN A 59 13.48 -9.30 -6.48
C GLN A 59 13.95 -9.47 -7.93
N GLU A 60 13.12 -9.08 -8.90
CA GLU A 60 13.48 -9.12 -10.32
C GLU A 60 14.67 -8.20 -10.64
N ILE A 61 14.68 -6.98 -10.10
CA ILE A 61 15.74 -6.00 -10.32
C ILE A 61 17.08 -6.51 -9.78
N ASN A 62 17.10 -7.08 -8.57
CA ASN A 62 18.34 -7.68 -8.05
C ASN A 62 18.80 -8.86 -8.91
N ARG A 63 17.88 -9.72 -9.35
CA ARG A 63 18.24 -10.86 -10.21
C ARG A 63 18.83 -10.41 -11.56
N ARG A 64 18.26 -9.38 -12.18
CA ARG A 64 18.68 -8.90 -13.52
C ARG A 64 19.88 -7.97 -13.49
N PHE A 65 19.93 -7.06 -12.53
CA PHE A 65 20.85 -5.93 -12.51
C PHE A 65 21.82 -5.95 -11.31
N GLY A 66 21.69 -6.92 -10.39
CA GLY A 66 22.52 -7.00 -9.19
C GLY A 66 22.33 -5.80 -8.24
N THR A 67 21.23 -5.07 -8.36
CA THR A 67 20.95 -3.93 -7.48
C THR A 67 20.75 -4.42 -6.06
N PRO A 68 21.49 -3.88 -5.08
CA PRO A 68 21.32 -4.27 -3.68
C PRO A 68 19.91 -3.92 -3.22
N ILE A 69 19.19 -4.91 -2.69
CA ILE A 69 17.90 -4.70 -2.04
C ILE A 69 18.12 -4.89 -0.54
N PRO A 70 17.57 -4.01 0.31
CA PRO A 70 17.58 -4.26 1.73
C PRO A 70 16.85 -5.56 2.08
N PRO A 71 17.33 -6.28 3.11
CA PRO A 71 16.68 -7.50 3.56
C PRO A 71 15.24 -7.22 3.99
N ASP A 72 14.36 -8.19 3.77
CA ASP A 72 13.00 -8.12 4.30
C ASP A 72 13.02 -8.57 5.76
N THR A 73 13.20 -7.61 6.68
CA THR A 73 13.21 -7.89 8.13
C THR A 73 11.80 -7.98 8.70
N GLY A 74 10.77 -7.60 7.94
CA GLY A 74 9.40 -7.42 8.43
C GLY A 74 9.23 -6.21 9.38
N GLU A 75 10.31 -5.49 9.68
CA GLU A 75 10.30 -4.30 10.51
C GLU A 75 9.91 -3.08 9.67
N VAL A 76 9.18 -2.16 10.30
CA VAL A 76 8.72 -0.92 9.66
C VAL A 76 9.31 0.23 10.44
N ASP A 77 10.14 1.03 9.78
CA ASP A 77 10.87 2.13 10.43
C ASP A 77 9.94 3.29 10.79
N ASP A 78 9.02 3.61 9.88
CA ASP A 78 8.03 4.66 10.09
C ASP A 78 6.67 4.04 10.43
N LEU A 79 6.21 4.28 11.67
CA LEU A 79 4.87 3.93 12.15
C LEU A 79 3.98 5.16 12.36
N SER A 80 4.45 6.34 11.97
CA SER A 80 3.72 7.59 12.16
C SER A 80 2.39 7.55 11.41
N PRO A 81 1.33 8.23 11.88
CA PRO A 81 0.06 8.31 11.18
C PRO A 81 0.19 9.06 9.84
N LEU A 82 -0.88 9.07 9.04
CA LEU A 82 -0.97 9.97 7.89
C LEU A 82 -0.89 11.43 8.35
N VAL A 83 -0.27 12.28 7.55
CA VAL A 83 -0.26 13.74 7.78
C VAL A 83 -1.68 14.27 7.62
N THR A 84 -2.14 15.05 8.59
CA THR A 84 -3.47 15.66 8.61
C THR A 84 -3.43 17.12 8.13
N PRO A 85 -4.47 17.61 7.43
CA PRO A 85 -5.69 16.90 7.01
C PRO A 85 -5.44 15.89 5.88
N VAL A 86 -6.20 14.79 5.86
CA VAL A 86 -6.12 13.76 4.81
C VAL A 86 -7.18 14.05 3.76
N ASP A 87 -6.92 15.06 2.94
CA ASP A 87 -7.77 15.43 1.81
C ASP A 87 -7.33 14.66 0.56
N ALA A 88 -8.26 13.93 -0.05
CA ALA A 88 -7.97 13.13 -1.23
C ALA A 88 -8.09 13.97 -2.49
N GLU A 89 -7.06 13.94 -3.34
CA GLU A 89 -7.11 14.55 -4.67
C GLU A 89 -8.10 13.80 -5.57
N PHE A 90 -7.99 12.47 -5.62
CA PHE A 90 -8.85 11.61 -6.42
C PHE A 90 -8.87 10.16 -5.91
N ARG A 91 -9.76 9.35 -6.50
CA ARG A 91 -9.79 7.90 -6.34
C ARG A 91 -8.99 7.21 -7.44
N VAL A 92 -8.05 6.34 -7.08
CA VAL A 92 -7.21 5.62 -8.04
C VAL A 92 -8.02 4.55 -8.76
N GLY A 93 -7.98 4.57 -10.10
CA GLY A 93 -8.51 3.51 -10.95
C GLY A 93 -7.41 2.53 -11.37
N THR A 94 -6.36 3.07 -12.01
CA THR A 94 -5.28 2.28 -12.61
C THR A 94 -3.96 2.56 -11.91
N MET A 95 -3.15 1.51 -11.74
CA MET A 95 -1.81 1.62 -11.14
C MET A 95 -0.76 1.01 -12.07
N GLY A 96 0.28 1.79 -12.36
CA GLY A 96 1.47 1.39 -13.09
C GLY A 96 2.66 1.21 -12.16
N LEU A 97 3.55 0.29 -12.51
CA LEU A 97 4.81 0.07 -11.81
C LEU A 97 5.94 -0.17 -12.83
N GLY A 98 7.04 0.54 -12.68
CA GLY A 98 8.21 0.45 -13.55
C GLY A 98 9.53 0.53 -12.80
N TRP A 99 10.61 0.18 -13.49
CA TRP A 99 11.98 0.35 -13.02
C TRP A 99 12.72 1.29 -13.98
N ASP A 100 13.27 2.36 -13.43
CA ASP A 100 14.20 3.24 -14.14
C ASP A 100 15.63 2.77 -13.83
N SER A 101 16.31 2.18 -14.82
CA SER A 101 17.67 1.67 -14.66
C SER A 101 18.73 2.77 -14.59
N GLU A 102 18.46 3.95 -15.15
CA GLU A 102 19.41 5.07 -15.15
C GLU A 102 19.40 5.75 -13.78
N ALA A 103 18.22 6.02 -13.24
CA ALA A 103 18.05 6.60 -11.91
C ALA A 103 18.14 5.57 -10.76
N GLN A 104 18.10 4.28 -11.07
CA GLN A 104 17.99 3.18 -10.09
C GLN A 104 16.80 3.35 -9.14
N THR A 105 15.65 3.75 -9.67
CA THR A 105 14.43 3.99 -8.90
C THR A 105 13.25 3.20 -9.44
N ILE A 106 12.37 2.78 -8.52
CA ILE A 106 11.05 2.24 -8.87
C ILE A 106 10.11 3.40 -9.11
N VAL A 107 9.41 3.38 -10.24
CA VAL A 107 8.40 4.37 -10.61
C VAL A 107 7.03 3.78 -10.32
N VAL A 108 6.29 4.39 -9.41
CA VAL A 108 4.89 4.08 -9.11
C VAL A 108 4.03 5.15 -9.76
N GLU A 109 3.07 4.74 -10.58
CA GLU A 109 2.13 5.64 -11.24
C GLU A 109 0.70 5.29 -10.81
N LEU A 110 -0.05 6.28 -10.36
CA LEU A 110 -1.43 6.14 -9.89
C LEU A 110 -2.31 7.06 -10.71
N LEU A 111 -3.24 6.51 -11.46
CA LEU A 111 -4.15 7.25 -12.34
C LEU A 111 -5.54 7.30 -11.70
N ALA A 112 -6.17 8.47 -11.79
CA ALA A 112 -7.54 8.66 -11.36
C ALA A 112 -8.50 7.73 -12.10
N VAL A 113 -9.56 7.30 -11.42
CA VAL A 113 -10.67 6.62 -12.07
C VAL A 113 -11.33 7.57 -13.05
N SER A 114 -11.59 7.08 -14.26
CA SER A 114 -12.25 7.82 -15.33
C SER A 114 -13.27 6.96 -16.03
N ASP A 115 -14.41 7.54 -16.38
CA ASP A 115 -15.44 6.87 -17.20
C ASP A 115 -15.08 6.83 -18.69
N THR A 116 -14.01 7.53 -19.07
CA THR A 116 -13.44 7.52 -20.42
C THR A 116 -12.31 6.51 -20.46
N GLU A 117 -12.36 5.60 -21.43
CA GLU A 117 -11.24 4.72 -21.76
C GLU A 117 -10.16 5.56 -22.47
N PHE A 118 -8.97 5.57 -21.90
CA PHE A 118 -7.81 6.24 -22.49
C PHE A 118 -6.90 5.22 -23.15
N ASP A 119 -6.44 5.53 -24.37
CA ASP A 119 -5.39 4.76 -25.00
C ASP A 119 -4.09 4.87 -24.18
N ALA A 120 -3.27 3.81 -24.22
CA ALA A 120 -1.99 3.80 -23.51
C ALA A 120 -1.08 4.97 -23.92
N SER A 121 -1.14 5.41 -25.18
CA SER A 121 -0.38 6.59 -25.65
C SER A 121 -0.74 7.88 -24.91
N VAL A 122 -2.03 8.12 -24.63
CA VAL A 122 -2.50 9.32 -23.92
C VAL A 122 -1.93 9.37 -22.50
N VAL A 123 -1.83 8.20 -21.86
CA VAL A 123 -1.27 8.06 -20.51
C VAL A 123 0.25 8.21 -20.52
N LEU A 124 0.93 7.53 -21.44
CA LEU A 124 2.39 7.48 -21.52
C LEU A 124 3.02 8.80 -21.99
N ASP A 125 2.42 9.47 -22.98
CA ASP A 125 2.92 10.72 -23.56
C ASP A 125 2.52 11.95 -22.74
N ASP A 126 1.93 11.71 -21.58
CA ASP A 126 1.49 12.76 -20.70
C ASP A 126 0.57 13.82 -21.39
N ALA A 127 -0.34 13.38 -22.26
CA ALA A 127 -1.26 14.25 -23.00
C ALA A 127 -2.28 14.94 -22.09
N GLU A 128 -2.60 16.22 -22.35
CA GLU A 128 -3.42 17.08 -21.49
C GLU A 128 -4.83 16.55 -21.20
N ASP A 129 -5.36 15.70 -22.09
CA ASP A 129 -6.69 15.09 -21.98
C ASP A 129 -6.71 13.77 -21.18
N GLY A 130 -5.58 13.29 -20.67
CA GLY A 130 -5.51 12.08 -19.84
C GLY A 130 -6.10 12.26 -18.42
N PRO A 131 -6.21 11.18 -17.62
CA PRO A 131 -6.69 11.28 -16.25
C PRO A 131 -5.65 11.92 -15.32
N ASP A 132 -6.10 12.44 -14.18
CA ASP A 132 -5.21 12.96 -13.14
C ASP A 132 -4.27 11.85 -12.65
N ALA A 133 -3.03 12.21 -12.31
CA ALA A 133 -2.00 11.24 -11.99
C ALA A 133 -1.12 11.65 -10.81
N VAL A 134 -0.66 10.65 -10.05
CA VAL A 134 0.45 10.79 -9.10
C VAL A 134 1.56 9.85 -9.53
N ARG A 135 2.75 10.40 -9.78
CA ARG A 135 3.96 9.65 -10.17
C ARG A 135 5.02 9.80 -9.08
N VAL A 136 5.40 8.69 -8.47
CA VAL A 136 6.33 8.66 -7.33
C VAL A 136 7.54 7.79 -7.68
N PHE A 137 8.72 8.34 -7.46
CA PHE A 137 9.99 7.65 -7.65
C PHE A 137 10.51 7.21 -6.29
N LEU A 138 10.75 5.91 -6.12
CA LEU A 138 11.17 5.31 -4.86
C LEU A 138 12.53 4.65 -5.02
N THR A 139 13.41 4.84 -4.03
CA THR A 139 14.60 4.00 -3.90
C THR A 139 14.16 2.56 -3.58
N PRO A 140 15.02 1.55 -3.84
CA PRO A 140 14.73 0.17 -3.45
C PRO A 140 14.40 0.00 -1.96
N GLU A 141 15.03 0.82 -1.11
CA GLU A 141 14.80 0.85 0.33
C GLU A 141 13.43 1.41 0.70
N SER A 142 13.07 2.59 0.18
CA SER A 142 11.75 3.18 0.41
C SER A 142 10.63 2.28 -0.13
N ALA A 143 10.87 1.63 -1.27
CA ALA A 143 9.92 0.68 -1.86
C ALA A 143 9.73 -0.58 -0.98
N ARG A 144 10.81 -1.11 -0.39
CA ARG A 144 10.73 -2.21 0.58
C ARG A 144 9.92 -1.79 1.82
N GLN A 145 10.27 -0.66 2.43
CA GLN A 145 9.56 -0.12 3.59
C GLN A 145 8.08 0.11 3.30
N PHE A 146 7.75 0.64 2.11
CA PHE A 146 6.38 0.81 1.65
C PHE A 146 5.61 -0.53 1.60
N ALA A 147 6.20 -1.56 1.00
CA ALA A 147 5.57 -2.87 0.88
C ALA A 147 5.30 -3.50 2.26
N THR A 148 6.31 -3.49 3.15
CA THR A 148 6.20 -4.04 4.50
C THR A 148 5.14 -3.29 5.32
N ARG A 149 5.16 -1.96 5.30
CA ARG A 149 4.16 -1.13 5.98
C ARG A 149 2.75 -1.38 5.43
N SER A 150 2.60 -1.45 4.11
CA SER A 150 1.30 -1.68 3.47
C SER A 150 0.68 -3.00 3.92
N ASN A 151 1.47 -4.08 3.96
CA ASN A 151 1.01 -5.39 4.45
C ASN A 151 0.53 -5.33 5.91
N ARG A 152 1.23 -4.56 6.75
CA ARG A 152 0.83 -4.33 8.14
C ARG A 152 -0.49 -3.57 8.25
N VAL A 153 -0.67 -2.50 7.47
CA VAL A 153 -1.90 -1.69 7.44
C VAL A 153 -3.10 -2.51 6.96
N ILE A 154 -2.92 -3.33 5.92
CA ILE A 154 -3.96 -4.23 5.39
C ILE A 154 -4.37 -5.27 6.44
N SER A 155 -3.41 -5.79 7.20
CA SER A 155 -3.62 -6.84 8.20
C SER A 155 -4.16 -6.30 9.54
N ALA A 156 -3.93 -5.03 9.86
CA ALA A 156 -4.39 -4.38 11.11
C ALA A 156 -5.92 -4.24 11.25
N GLY A 157 -6.71 -4.79 10.32
CA GLY A 157 -8.16 -4.91 10.43
C GLY A 157 -8.62 -6.26 11.00
N ARG A 158 -7.71 -7.22 11.17
CA ARG A 158 -8.01 -8.54 11.75
C ARG A 158 -7.97 -8.43 13.28
N PRO A 159 -8.84 -9.16 14.01
CA PRO A 159 -8.71 -9.24 15.45
C PRO A 159 -7.30 -9.72 15.82
N PRO A 160 -6.63 -9.06 16.78
CA PRO A 160 -5.31 -9.49 17.23
C PRO A 160 -5.41 -10.86 17.88
N CYS A 161 -4.39 -11.70 17.69
CA CYS A 161 -4.30 -12.98 18.37
C CYS A 161 -4.21 -12.72 19.88
N PRO A 162 -5.08 -13.30 20.73
CA PRO A 162 -5.06 -13.07 22.17
C PRO A 162 -3.79 -13.60 22.87
N LEU A 163 -2.92 -14.30 22.13
CA LEU A 163 -1.69 -14.87 22.65
C LEU A 163 -0.45 -14.06 22.25
N CYS A 164 -0.33 -13.64 20.99
CA CYS A 164 0.87 -12.97 20.45
C CYS A 164 0.64 -11.58 19.84
N ASP A 165 -0.59 -11.06 19.87
CA ASP A 165 -1.00 -9.78 19.27
C ASP A 165 -0.83 -9.65 17.75
N GLU A 166 -0.47 -10.73 17.06
CA GLU A 166 -0.38 -10.77 15.60
C GLU A 166 -1.78 -10.91 14.96
N PRO A 167 -2.03 -10.33 13.76
CA PRO A 167 -3.31 -10.40 13.08
C PRO A 167 -3.79 -11.85 12.81
N LEU A 168 -5.00 -12.21 13.25
CA LEU A 168 -5.56 -13.55 13.02
C LEU A 168 -5.98 -13.76 11.54
N ASP A 169 -5.48 -14.82 10.90
CA ASP A 169 -5.97 -15.28 9.60
C ASP A 169 -7.30 -16.05 9.72
N PRO A 170 -8.25 -15.89 8.77
CA PRO A 170 -9.51 -16.63 8.76
C PRO A 170 -9.36 -18.15 8.67
N GLU A 171 -8.29 -18.63 8.03
CA GLU A 171 -7.98 -20.06 7.84
C GLU A 171 -7.17 -20.66 9.02
N GLY A 172 -6.89 -19.84 10.03
CA GLY A 172 -6.11 -20.20 11.22
C GLY A 172 -4.77 -19.47 11.28
N HIS A 173 -4.47 -18.91 12.44
CA HIS A 173 -3.20 -18.27 12.74
C HIS A 173 -2.23 -19.24 13.42
N ILE A 174 -0.99 -19.30 12.94
CA ILE A 174 0.10 -20.09 13.55
C ILE A 174 0.76 -19.23 14.63
N CYS A 175 0.31 -19.37 15.87
CA CYS A 175 0.88 -18.60 16.98
C CYS A 175 2.27 -19.13 17.36
N VAL A 176 3.28 -18.26 17.29
CA VAL A 176 4.66 -18.57 17.70
C VAL A 176 4.78 -18.87 19.19
N ARG A 177 3.91 -18.28 20.04
CA ARG A 177 3.85 -18.55 21.49
C ARG A 177 3.27 -19.92 21.83
N THR A 178 2.63 -20.59 20.88
CA THR A 178 1.95 -21.88 21.11
C THR A 178 2.52 -23.00 20.24
N ASN A 179 3.73 -22.86 19.70
CA ASN A 179 4.35 -23.84 18.79
C ASN A 179 3.41 -24.31 17.65
N GLY A 180 2.64 -23.37 17.07
CA GLY A 180 1.83 -23.63 15.88
C GLY A 180 0.46 -24.30 16.10
N TYR A 181 -0.10 -24.25 17.31
CA TYR A 181 -1.44 -24.76 17.59
C TYR A 181 -2.54 -23.92 16.91
N ARG A 182 -3.32 -24.51 15.99
CA ARG A 182 -4.52 -23.88 15.39
C ARG A 182 -5.74 -24.10 16.29
N ARG A 183 -6.39 -23.05 16.80
CA ARG A 183 -7.79 -23.16 17.26
C ARG A 183 -8.71 -22.88 16.06
N GLY A 184 -9.54 -23.87 15.72
CA GLY A 184 -10.69 -23.67 14.83
C GLY A 184 -11.70 -22.71 15.48
N ALA A 185 -12.37 -21.94 14.64
CA ALA A 185 -13.32 -20.87 15.00
C ALA A 185 -14.26 -21.25 16.16
N LEU A 186 -14.22 -20.47 17.24
CA LEU A 186 -15.29 -20.43 18.24
C LEU A 186 -16.27 -19.34 17.82
N ALA A 187 -17.26 -19.71 17.01
CA ALA A 187 -18.49 -18.95 16.90
C ALA A 187 -19.23 -19.10 18.24
N GLY A 188 -19.56 -17.97 18.87
CA GLY A 188 -20.23 -17.93 20.16
C GLY A 188 -21.63 -18.55 20.11
N THR A 189 -21.92 -19.33 21.13
CA THR A 189 -23.28 -19.59 21.62
C THR A 189 -23.21 -19.59 23.14
N ASP A 190 -23.21 -18.39 23.72
CA ASP A 190 -23.75 -18.21 25.07
C ASP A 190 -25.25 -17.95 24.87
N ASP A 191 -26.08 -18.96 25.08
CA ASP A 191 -27.47 -18.74 25.49
C ASP A 191 -27.68 -19.50 26.79
N ASP A 192 -27.61 -18.70 27.84
CA ASP A 192 -27.84 -19.02 29.23
C ASP A 192 -29.36 -19.12 29.41
N THR A 193 -29.89 -20.32 29.64
CA THR A 193 -31.29 -20.50 30.05
C THR A 193 -31.35 -21.33 31.31
N ASP A 194 -31.12 -20.67 32.45
CA ASP A 194 -31.62 -21.08 33.77
C ASP A 194 -32.73 -20.09 34.17
N ILE A 195 -33.98 -20.58 34.19
CA ILE A 195 -35.11 -20.33 35.12
C ILE A 195 -36.38 -20.95 34.54
#